data_AF-A0A443SIZ8-F1
#
_entry.id   AF-A0A443SIZ8-F1
#
_cell.length_a   1.000
_cell.length_b   1.000
_cell.length_c   1.000
_cell.angle_alpha   90.00
_cell.angle_beta   90.00
_cell.angle_gamma   90.00
#
_symmetry.space_group_name_H-M   'P 1'
#
loop_
_entity.id
_entity.type
_entity.pdbx_description
1 polymer ?
#
loop_
_entity_poly.entity_id
_entity_poly.type
_entity_poly.pdbx_seq_one_letter_code
_entity_poly.pdbx_strand_id
1 'polypeptide(L)'
;MGDKKPNPEDLATAILKTKSKPNRLIVEEAVNDDNSVVALSQAKMDELQLFRGDTVLLKGKKRKETVCIVLSDETCQNDKIRMNRCVRNNLRVRLGDIVSIQQCPDVKYGKRVHILPIDDTVEGLTGSLFDVYLKPYFLEAYRPIHKGDLFLVRGGMRAVEFKVVETEPNPFCIVAPDTLIHCEGDPVKREEEEENLNQVGYDDIGGCQSNLRKAFEEAEKNAPAIVFIDELDAIAPKREKTHGEVERRIVSQLLTLMDGLKQRSHVIVMAATNRPNSIDAALRRFGRFDREVDIGIPD
;
A
#
# COMPACT_ATOMS: atom_id res chain seq x y z
N MET A 1 -17.82 -4.16 42.13
CA MET A 1 -18.40 -4.30 40.78
C MET A 1 -17.61 -5.38 40.07
N GLY A 2 -18.23 -6.51 39.76
CA GLY A 2 -17.53 -7.68 39.25
C GLY A 2 -17.03 -7.47 37.81
N ASP A 3 -15.77 -7.84 37.57
CA ASP A 3 -15.22 -7.97 36.22
C ASP A 3 -16.08 -8.98 35.44
N LYS A 4 -16.88 -8.47 34.50
CA LYS A 4 -17.54 -9.31 33.51
C LYS A 4 -16.44 -9.94 32.65
N LYS A 5 -16.35 -11.28 32.68
CA LYS A 5 -15.51 -12.02 31.73
C LYS A 5 -15.90 -11.60 30.30
N PRO A 6 -14.92 -11.26 29.43
CA PRO A 6 -15.22 -10.82 28.07
C PRO A 6 -15.95 -11.93 27.29
N ASN A 7 -16.94 -11.55 26.49
CA ASN A 7 -17.73 -12.44 25.65
C ASN A 7 -16.80 -13.21 24.69
N PRO A 8 -16.94 -14.53 24.46
CA PRO A 8 -16.10 -15.28 23.53
C PRO A 8 -16.05 -14.69 22.10
N GLU A 9 -17.15 -14.12 21.63
CA GLU A 9 -17.23 -13.41 20.33
C GLU A 9 -16.36 -12.14 20.30
N ASP A 10 -16.24 -11.44 21.44
CA ASP A 10 -15.39 -10.26 21.57
C ASP A 10 -13.90 -10.62 21.55
N LEU A 11 -13.53 -11.82 22.03
CA LEU A 11 -12.15 -12.34 21.97
C LEU A 11 -11.80 -12.80 20.55
N ALA A 12 -12.73 -13.49 19.86
CA ALA A 12 -12.53 -13.94 18.49
C ALA A 12 -12.35 -12.79 17.49
N THR A 13 -13.03 -11.66 17.73
CA THR A 13 -12.93 -10.44 16.90
C THR A 13 -11.94 -9.40 17.46
N ALA A 14 -11.27 -9.67 18.58
CA ALA A 14 -10.42 -8.68 19.28
C ALA A 14 -9.26 -8.12 18.43
N ILE A 15 -8.74 -8.92 17.49
CA ILE A 15 -7.69 -8.49 16.54
C ILE A 15 -8.25 -7.53 15.48
N LEU A 16 -9.52 -7.71 15.10
CA LEU A 16 -10.22 -6.89 14.11
C LEU A 16 -10.75 -5.58 14.71
N LYS A 17 -11.00 -5.55 16.03
CA LYS A 17 -11.36 -4.32 16.75
C LYS A 17 -10.18 -3.36 16.71
N THR A 18 -10.33 -2.28 15.95
CA THR A 18 -9.38 -1.17 15.92
C THR A 18 -9.26 -0.58 17.32
N LYS A 19 -8.16 -0.89 18.01
CA LYS A 19 -7.81 -0.18 19.25
C LYS A 19 -7.79 1.31 18.95
N SER A 20 -8.55 2.09 19.73
CA SER A 20 -8.49 3.55 19.67
C SER A 20 -7.03 3.96 19.91
N LYS A 21 -6.36 4.39 18.85
CA LYS A 21 -5.03 4.96 18.91
C LYS A 21 -5.18 6.44 18.61
N PRO A 22 -4.52 7.33 19.37
CA PRO A 22 -4.72 8.77 19.26
C PRO A 22 -4.38 9.30 17.85
N ASN A 23 -3.53 8.57 17.12
CA ASN A 23 -3.05 8.91 15.80
C ASN A 23 -3.82 8.22 14.65
N ARG A 24 -4.98 7.61 14.93
CA ARG A 24 -5.89 7.07 13.91
C ARG A 24 -7.08 8.00 13.77
N LEU A 25 -7.25 8.58 12.59
CA LEU A 25 -8.21 9.65 12.34
C LEU A 25 -9.10 9.31 11.16
N ILE A 26 -10.35 9.76 11.22
CA ILE A 26 -11.34 9.54 10.18
C ILE A 26 -11.20 10.63 9.11
N VAL A 27 -11.14 10.21 7.86
CA VAL A 27 -10.95 11.09 6.70
C VAL A 27 -12.20 11.93 6.45
N GLU A 28 -12.03 13.25 6.39
CA GLU A 28 -13.04 14.25 6.04
C GLU A 28 -12.56 15.08 4.83
N GLU A 29 -13.49 15.73 4.14
CA GLU A 29 -13.19 16.60 3.01
C GLU A 29 -12.48 17.88 3.47
N ALA A 30 -11.47 18.31 2.71
CA ALA A 30 -10.77 19.56 2.98
C ALA A 30 -11.49 20.77 2.37
N VAL A 31 -11.39 21.91 3.05
CA VAL A 31 -11.85 23.20 2.52
C VAL A 31 -10.85 23.77 1.51
N ASN A 32 -9.55 23.50 1.71
CA ASN A 32 -8.46 23.88 0.81
C ASN A 32 -8.13 22.72 -0.16
N ASP A 33 -7.75 23.05 -1.39
CA ASP A 33 -7.40 22.09 -2.44
C ASP A 33 -5.87 21.95 -2.66
N ASP A 34 -5.06 22.34 -1.68
CA ASP A 34 -3.61 22.14 -1.75
C ASP A 34 -3.24 20.66 -1.51
N ASN A 35 -2.57 20.06 -2.50
CA ASN A 35 -2.20 18.64 -2.51
C ASN A 35 -1.14 18.24 -1.46
N SER A 36 -0.50 19.20 -0.81
CA SER A 36 0.55 18.96 0.19
C SER A 36 0.07 19.17 1.62
N VAL A 37 -1.20 19.51 1.84
CA VAL A 37 -1.70 19.95 3.15
C VAL A 37 -2.78 19.01 3.69
N VAL A 38 -2.68 18.70 4.98
CA VAL A 38 -3.77 18.11 5.77
C VAL A 38 -4.08 18.96 6.99
N ALA A 39 -5.34 18.96 7.42
CA ALA A 39 -5.78 19.79 8.54
C ALA A 39 -6.32 18.97 9.71
N LEU A 40 -5.95 19.37 10.92
CA LEU A 40 -6.38 18.79 12.19
C LEU A 40 -6.91 19.87 13.12
N SER A 41 -7.76 19.49 14.08
CA SER A 41 -8.07 20.37 15.22
C SER A 41 -6.79 20.72 16.00
N GLN A 42 -6.75 21.90 16.62
CA GLN A 42 -5.63 22.29 17.48
C GLN A 42 -5.43 21.30 18.64
N ALA A 43 -6.51 20.87 19.29
CA ALA A 43 -6.44 19.91 20.39
C ALA A 43 -5.83 18.56 19.98
N LYS A 44 -6.14 18.07 18.76
CA LYS A 44 -5.52 16.84 18.23
C LYS A 44 -4.05 17.04 17.90
N MET A 45 -3.66 18.21 17.39
CA MET A 45 -2.24 18.52 17.15
C MET A 45 -1.46 18.52 18.47
N ASP A 46 -1.99 19.16 19.51
CA ASP A 46 -1.37 19.18 20.85
C ASP A 46 -1.22 17.76 21.43
N GLU A 47 -2.26 16.93 21.30
CA GLU A 47 -2.25 15.53 21.74
C GLU A 47 -1.18 14.69 21.04
N LEU A 48 -0.95 14.95 19.75
CA LEU A 48 0.05 14.27 18.93
C LEU A 48 1.43 14.97 18.92
N GLN A 49 1.57 16.05 19.70
CA GLN A 49 2.77 16.89 19.76
C GLN A 49 3.19 17.44 18.40
N LEU A 50 2.22 17.71 17.53
CA LEU A 50 2.40 18.29 16.20
C LEU A 50 2.33 19.81 16.26
N PHE A 51 3.22 20.48 15.54
CA PHE A 51 3.21 21.91 15.35
C PHE A 51 2.74 22.29 13.94
N ARG A 52 2.24 23.51 13.80
CA ARG A 52 1.81 24.05 12.51
C ARG A 52 2.99 24.07 11.55
N GLY A 53 2.84 23.43 10.40
CA GLY A 53 3.88 23.34 9.38
C GLY A 53 4.75 22.10 9.48
N ASP A 54 4.54 21.23 10.48
CA ASP A 54 5.29 19.98 10.59
C ASP A 54 5.02 19.06 9.41
N THR A 55 6.07 18.36 8.97
CA THR A 55 5.94 17.29 8.00
C THR A 55 5.45 16.03 8.69
N VAL A 56 4.40 15.42 8.15
CA VAL A 56 3.76 14.21 8.67
C VAL A 56 3.70 13.12 7.61
N LEU A 57 3.92 11.88 8.03
CA LEU A 57 3.70 10.69 7.21
C LEU A 57 2.29 10.17 7.46
N LEU A 58 1.53 10.00 6.38
CA LEU A 58 0.19 9.40 6.40
C LEU A 58 0.26 7.99 5.85
N LYS A 59 -0.43 7.06 6.49
CA LYS A 59 -0.60 5.69 6.01
C LYS A 59 -2.07 5.36 5.82
N GLY A 60 -2.39 4.88 4.62
CA GLY A 60 -3.73 4.54 4.18
C GLY A 60 -3.93 3.04 3.99
N LYS A 61 -4.72 2.66 2.99
CA LYS A 61 -4.99 1.25 2.64
C LYS A 61 -3.92 0.72 1.69
N LYS A 62 -3.88 -0.61 1.49
CA LYS A 62 -2.95 -1.29 0.57
C LYS A 62 -1.47 -0.85 0.73
N ARG A 63 -1.03 -0.59 1.97
CA ARG A 63 0.32 -0.11 2.31
C ARG A 63 0.73 1.19 1.59
N LYS A 64 -0.24 2.02 1.19
CA LYS A 64 0.05 3.30 0.57
C LYS A 64 0.34 4.35 1.63
N GLU A 65 1.40 5.10 1.37
CA GLU A 65 1.93 6.14 2.24
C GLU A 65 2.15 7.40 1.41
N THR A 66 2.00 8.57 2.02
CA THR A 66 2.35 9.86 1.44
C THR A 66 2.77 10.82 2.54
N VAL A 67 3.42 11.91 2.17
CA VAL A 67 3.96 12.89 3.11
C VAL A 67 3.24 14.22 2.89
N CYS A 68 2.77 14.85 3.97
CA CYS A 68 2.05 16.12 3.93
C CYS A 68 2.55 17.08 5.00
N ILE A 69 2.13 18.33 4.89
CA ILE A 69 2.28 19.38 5.91
C ILE A 69 0.98 19.43 6.72
N VAL A 70 1.10 19.42 8.04
CA VAL A 70 -0.07 19.55 8.92
C VAL A 70 -0.34 21.02 9.28
N LEU A 71 -1.60 21.43 9.16
CA LEU A 71 -2.09 22.74 9.62
C LEU A 71 -3.24 22.59 10.62
N SER A 72 -3.39 23.59 11.47
CA SER A 72 -4.52 23.70 12.40
C SER A 72 -5.78 24.21 11.68
N ASP A 73 -6.92 23.57 11.92
CA ASP A 73 -8.25 24.00 11.49
C ASP A 73 -9.22 23.90 12.68
N GLU A 74 -9.71 25.05 13.15
CA GLU A 74 -10.63 25.15 14.30
C GLU A 74 -12.00 24.50 14.03
N THR A 75 -12.37 24.35 12.77
CA THR A 75 -13.65 23.73 12.36
C THR A 75 -13.55 22.22 12.17
N CYS A 76 -12.34 21.66 12.22
CA CYS A 76 -12.08 20.23 12.14
C CYS A 76 -12.35 19.56 13.50
N GLN A 77 -13.07 18.44 13.51
CA GLN A 77 -13.34 17.69 14.74
C GLN A 77 -12.08 16.91 15.20
N ASN A 78 -11.95 16.68 16.50
CA ASN A 78 -10.73 16.08 17.08
C ASN A 78 -10.43 14.66 16.57
N ASP A 79 -11.43 13.86 16.19
CA ASP A 79 -11.25 12.50 15.65
C ASP A 79 -11.06 12.48 14.12
N LYS A 80 -11.01 13.65 13.47
CA LYS A 80 -10.97 13.78 12.01
C LYS A 80 -9.63 14.30 11.51
N ILE A 81 -9.39 14.03 10.23
CA ILE A 81 -8.33 14.63 9.42
C ILE A 81 -8.90 15.04 8.08
N ARG A 82 -8.69 16.30 7.71
CA ARG A 82 -9.13 16.85 6.44
C ARG A 82 -8.02 16.77 5.41
N MET A 83 -8.35 16.25 4.24
CA MET A 83 -7.42 16.12 3.11
C MET A 83 -8.21 16.16 1.81
N ASN A 84 -7.63 16.72 0.74
CA ASN A 84 -8.30 16.84 -0.55
C ASN A 84 -8.34 15.49 -1.31
N ARG A 85 -8.96 15.50 -2.49
CA ARG A 85 -9.08 14.30 -3.33
C ARG A 85 -7.73 13.70 -3.72
N CYS A 86 -6.72 14.52 -3.99
CA CYS A 86 -5.38 14.10 -4.38
C CYS A 86 -4.75 13.19 -3.29
N VAL A 87 -4.70 13.68 -2.05
CA VAL A 87 -4.12 12.94 -0.91
C VAL A 87 -4.90 11.65 -0.64
N ARG A 88 -6.24 11.69 -0.70
CA ARG A 88 -7.07 10.49 -0.52
C ARG A 88 -6.81 9.42 -1.57
N ASN A 89 -6.65 9.83 -2.83
CA ASN A 89 -6.34 8.92 -3.92
C ASN A 89 -4.98 8.26 -3.70
N ASN A 90 -3.94 9.02 -3.33
CA ASN A 90 -2.61 8.47 -3.03
C ASN A 90 -2.66 7.45 -1.89
N LEU A 91 -3.44 7.73 -0.83
CA LEU A 91 -3.63 6.83 0.32
C LEU A 91 -4.63 5.68 0.07
N ARG A 92 -5.32 5.68 -1.08
CA ARG A 92 -6.36 4.71 -1.45
C ARG A 92 -7.50 4.64 -0.41
N VAL A 93 -7.93 5.79 0.06
CA VAL A 93 -9.00 5.94 1.05
C VAL A 93 -10.17 6.77 0.52
N ARG A 94 -11.36 6.58 1.09
CA ARG A 94 -12.57 7.37 0.84
C ARG A 94 -12.90 8.21 2.08
N LEU A 95 -13.84 9.15 1.94
CA LEU A 95 -14.39 9.87 3.09
C LEU A 95 -14.98 8.85 4.09
N GLY A 96 -14.71 9.04 5.38
CA GLY A 96 -15.11 8.12 6.44
C GLY A 96 -14.15 6.96 6.71
N ASP A 97 -13.18 6.70 5.83
CA ASP A 97 -12.11 5.72 6.10
C ASP A 97 -11.17 6.23 7.21
N ILE A 98 -10.39 5.32 7.79
CA ILE A 98 -9.40 5.65 8.81
C ILE A 98 -8.00 5.65 8.20
N VAL A 99 -7.23 6.69 8.49
CA VAL A 99 -5.80 6.76 8.22
C VAL A 99 -5.01 6.84 9.53
N SER A 100 -3.72 6.51 9.49
CA SER A 100 -2.81 6.82 10.59
C SER A 100 -1.87 7.95 10.23
N ILE A 101 -1.62 8.85 11.19
CA ILE A 101 -0.68 9.95 11.07
C ILE A 101 0.51 9.75 12.02
N GLN A 102 1.70 10.18 11.62
CA GLN A 102 2.87 10.25 12.48
C GLN A 102 3.80 11.39 12.04
N GLN A 103 4.58 11.93 12.97
CA GLN A 103 5.62 12.91 12.65
C GLN A 103 6.64 12.31 11.68
N CYS A 104 7.15 13.14 10.77
CA CYS A 104 8.18 12.78 9.81
C CYS A 104 9.32 13.82 9.82
N PRO A 105 10.06 13.96 10.94
CA PRO A 105 11.09 14.99 11.08
C PRO A 105 12.32 14.74 10.20
N ASP A 106 12.53 13.50 9.75
CA ASP A 106 13.72 13.09 8.99
C ASP A 106 13.66 13.40 7.49
N VAL A 107 12.58 14.04 7.02
CA VAL A 107 12.46 14.41 5.61
C VAL A 107 13.60 15.36 5.21
N LYS A 108 14.32 15.01 4.14
CA LYS A 108 15.43 15.81 3.62
C LYS A 108 15.00 16.56 2.37
N TYR A 109 15.72 17.63 2.05
CA TYR A 109 15.60 18.27 0.76
C TYR A 109 16.04 17.29 -0.35
N GLY A 110 15.24 17.25 -1.40
CA GLY A 110 15.50 16.40 -2.56
C GLY A 110 16.71 16.93 -3.32
N LYS A 111 17.61 16.03 -3.70
CA LYS A 111 18.64 16.35 -4.70
C LYS A 111 18.05 16.30 -6.09
N ARG A 112 17.28 15.24 -6.37
CA ARG A 112 16.67 14.97 -7.68
C ARG A 112 15.32 14.29 -7.51
N VAL A 113 14.39 14.61 -8.39
CA VAL A 113 13.08 13.94 -8.47
C VAL A 113 12.76 13.68 -9.94
N HIS A 114 12.17 12.53 -10.24
CA HIS A 114 11.72 12.19 -11.59
C HIS A 114 10.20 12.10 -11.59
N ILE A 115 9.57 12.96 -12.40
CA ILE A 115 8.14 13.18 -12.42
C ILE A 115 7.67 13.10 -13.87
N LEU A 116 6.80 12.14 -14.18
CA LEU A 116 6.28 11.93 -15.53
C LEU A 116 4.79 12.25 -15.60
N PRO A 117 4.30 12.83 -16.71
CA PRO A 117 2.88 13.04 -16.91
C PRO A 117 2.13 11.73 -17.14
N ILE A 118 0.82 11.73 -16.86
CA ILE A 118 -0.09 10.68 -17.34
C ILE A 118 -0.46 10.98 -18.80
N ASP A 119 -0.35 9.96 -19.66
CA ASP A 119 -0.47 10.04 -21.11
C ASP A 119 -1.71 10.80 -21.61
N ASP A 120 -2.90 10.43 -21.13
CA ASP A 120 -4.17 11.02 -21.55
C ASP A 120 -4.32 12.50 -21.13
N THR A 121 -3.53 12.97 -20.16
CA THR A 121 -3.53 14.37 -19.72
C THR A 121 -2.61 15.26 -20.55
N VAL A 122 -1.73 14.66 -21.37
CA VAL A 122 -0.76 15.39 -22.21
C VAL A 122 -0.98 15.26 -23.70
N GLU A 123 -2.04 14.57 -24.14
CA GLU A 123 -2.39 14.51 -25.55
C GLU A 123 -2.59 15.90 -26.16
N GLY A 124 -1.84 16.18 -27.24
CA GLY A 124 -1.86 17.45 -27.95
C GLY A 124 -1.35 18.64 -27.14
N LEU A 125 -0.68 18.43 -26.00
CA LEU A 125 0.05 19.51 -25.33
C LEU A 125 1.37 19.80 -26.06
N THR A 126 1.67 21.09 -26.17
CA THR A 126 2.95 21.58 -26.72
C THR A 126 3.61 22.49 -25.68
N GLY A 127 4.94 22.53 -25.70
CA GLY A 127 5.73 23.33 -24.77
C GLY A 127 6.31 22.54 -23.60
N SER A 128 7.06 23.24 -22.75
CA SER A 128 7.80 22.67 -21.61
C SER A 128 6.85 22.36 -20.46
N LEU A 129 6.68 21.07 -20.11
CA LEU A 129 5.91 20.65 -18.92
C LEU A 129 6.52 21.23 -17.64
N PHE A 130 7.85 21.34 -17.60
CA PHE A 130 8.56 21.91 -16.47
C PHE A 130 8.19 23.38 -16.27
N ASP A 131 8.37 24.23 -17.28
CA ASP A 131 8.18 25.68 -17.10
C ASP A 131 6.72 26.08 -16.93
N VAL A 132 5.80 25.37 -17.57
CA VAL A 132 4.37 25.71 -17.56
C VAL A 132 3.64 25.15 -16.34
N TYR A 133 4.03 23.96 -15.85
CA TYR A 133 3.31 23.26 -14.77
C TYR A 133 4.17 23.06 -13.52
N LEU A 134 5.26 22.30 -13.62
CA LEU A 134 5.99 21.85 -12.43
C LEU A 134 6.70 23.00 -11.72
N LYS A 135 7.35 23.90 -12.46
CA LYS A 135 8.08 25.03 -11.88
C LYS A 135 7.13 25.96 -11.09
N PRO A 136 6.01 26.46 -11.64
CA PRO A 136 5.04 27.22 -10.85
C PRO A 136 4.47 26.45 -9.65
N TYR A 137 4.27 25.14 -9.78
CA TYR A 137 3.71 24.30 -8.70
C TYR A 137 4.66 24.14 -7.51
N PHE A 138 5.97 24.03 -7.77
CA PHE A 138 7.00 23.83 -6.74
C PHE A 138 7.72 25.10 -6.29
N LEU A 139 7.56 26.22 -7.02
CA LEU A 139 8.27 27.48 -6.75
C LEU A 139 8.02 27.97 -5.31
N GLU A 140 9.08 27.99 -4.51
CA GLU A 140 9.10 28.45 -3.10
C GLU A 140 8.07 27.77 -2.18
N ALA A 141 7.53 26.62 -2.60
CA ALA A 141 6.46 25.94 -1.88
C ALA A 141 6.97 24.87 -0.90
N TYR A 142 8.22 24.41 -1.04
CA TYR A 142 8.84 23.39 -0.19
C TYR A 142 7.95 22.15 0.01
N ARG A 143 7.32 21.68 -1.08
CA ARG A 143 6.32 20.60 -1.03
C ARG A 143 6.98 19.27 -0.71
N PRO A 144 6.51 18.54 0.33
CA PRO A 144 6.87 17.14 0.49
C PRO A 144 6.19 16.31 -0.61
N ILE A 145 6.93 15.35 -1.16
CA ILE A 145 6.41 14.38 -2.13
C ILE A 145 6.89 12.97 -1.76
N HIS A 146 6.11 11.96 -2.14
CA HIS A 146 6.45 10.56 -1.99
C HIS A 146 6.50 9.86 -3.36
N LYS A 147 7.41 8.91 -3.54
CA LYS A 147 7.47 8.03 -4.71
C LYS A 147 6.14 7.31 -4.89
N GLY A 148 5.57 7.41 -6.09
CA GLY A 148 4.27 6.86 -6.45
C GLY A 148 3.09 7.80 -6.18
N ASP A 149 3.31 9.01 -5.66
CA ASP A 149 2.26 10.02 -5.58
C ASP A 149 1.80 10.42 -6.98
N LEU A 150 0.48 10.56 -7.14
CA LEU A 150 -0.16 11.23 -8.24
C LEU A 150 -0.61 12.61 -7.78
N PHE A 151 -0.43 13.64 -8.61
CA PHE A 151 -0.90 14.99 -8.32
C PHE A 151 -1.28 15.75 -9.58
N LEU A 152 -2.30 16.59 -9.46
CA LEU A 152 -2.83 17.39 -10.55
C LEU A 152 -2.26 18.82 -10.48
N VAL A 153 -1.75 19.32 -11.59
CA VAL A 153 -1.26 20.70 -11.72
C VAL A 153 -2.04 21.42 -12.80
N ARG A 154 -2.49 22.64 -12.50
CA ARG A 154 -3.18 23.51 -13.46
C ARG A 154 -2.20 24.50 -14.07
N GLY A 155 -2.18 24.58 -15.39
CA GLY A 155 -1.36 25.52 -16.18
C GLY A 155 -2.20 26.13 -17.29
N GLY A 156 -2.44 27.44 -17.22
CA GLY A 156 -3.36 28.12 -18.12
C GLY A 156 -4.78 27.56 -18.04
N MET A 157 -5.31 27.05 -19.16
CA MET A 157 -6.65 26.45 -19.24
C MET A 157 -6.65 24.92 -19.12
N ARG A 158 -5.49 24.26 -19.01
CA ARG A 158 -5.37 22.80 -18.95
C ARG A 158 -4.88 22.34 -17.58
N ALA A 159 -5.18 21.10 -17.27
CA ALA A 159 -4.67 20.43 -16.09
C ALA A 159 -3.93 19.16 -16.53
N VAL A 160 -2.78 18.92 -15.94
CA VAL A 160 -1.93 17.77 -16.22
C VAL A 160 -1.75 16.99 -14.94
N GLU A 161 -1.96 15.68 -15.01
CA GLU A 161 -1.71 14.77 -13.90
C GLU A 161 -0.29 14.23 -14.01
N PHE A 162 0.43 14.24 -12.90
CA PHE A 162 1.82 13.82 -12.82
C PHE A 162 1.98 12.70 -11.81
N LYS A 163 2.90 11.78 -12.09
CA LYS A 163 3.34 10.72 -11.19
C LYS A 163 4.77 10.97 -10.75
N VAL A 164 5.02 10.90 -9.44
CA VAL A 164 6.37 10.86 -8.90
C VAL A 164 6.93 9.45 -9.13
N VAL A 165 7.82 9.29 -10.09
CA VAL A 165 8.39 7.99 -10.47
C VAL A 165 9.55 7.61 -9.54
N GLU A 166 10.39 8.59 -9.20
CA GLU A 166 11.57 8.38 -8.35
C GLU A 166 11.90 9.64 -7.55
N THR A 167 12.50 9.45 -6.36
CA THR A 167 12.96 10.55 -5.50
C THR A 167 14.36 10.24 -4.96
N GLU A 168 15.19 11.26 -4.85
CA GLU A 168 16.48 11.19 -4.15
C GLU A 168 16.51 12.28 -3.07
N PRO A 169 16.46 11.94 -1.76
CA PRO A 169 16.36 10.59 -1.19
C PRO A 169 15.03 9.84 -1.46
N ASN A 170 15.08 8.51 -1.40
CA ASN A 170 13.94 7.61 -1.54
C ASN A 170 13.43 7.17 -0.14
N PRO A 171 12.11 7.00 0.08
CA PRO A 171 11.01 7.14 -0.89
C PRO A 171 10.34 8.51 -0.91
N PHE A 172 10.80 9.47 -0.12
CA PHE A 172 10.21 10.80 -0.05
C PHE A 172 11.26 11.88 0.21
N CYS A 173 10.97 13.10 -0.24
CA CYS A 173 11.79 14.27 -0.01
C CYS A 173 10.95 15.55 -0.08
N ILE A 174 11.51 16.67 0.35
CA ILE A 174 10.96 18.00 0.11
C ILE A 174 11.57 18.55 -1.19
N VAL A 175 10.73 19.00 -2.11
CA VAL A 175 11.19 19.69 -3.32
C VAL A 175 11.55 21.14 -2.96
N ALA A 176 12.84 21.41 -2.89
CA ALA A 176 13.42 22.72 -2.60
C ALA A 176 13.88 23.42 -3.90
N PRO A 177 14.23 24.72 -3.86
CA PRO A 177 14.66 25.45 -5.06
C PRO A 177 15.89 24.86 -5.78
N ASP A 178 16.74 24.12 -5.07
CA ASP A 178 17.92 23.43 -5.58
C ASP A 178 17.67 21.98 -6.02
N THR A 179 16.46 21.45 -5.79
CA THR A 179 16.08 20.11 -6.25
C THR A 179 15.98 20.08 -7.77
N LEU A 180 16.73 19.17 -8.40
CA LEU A 180 16.64 18.96 -9.85
C LEU A 180 15.39 18.15 -10.19
N ILE A 181 14.46 18.76 -10.92
CA ILE A 181 13.23 18.11 -11.37
C ILE A 181 13.44 17.60 -12.79
N HIS A 182 13.46 16.29 -12.96
CA HIS A 182 13.45 15.62 -14.25
C HIS A 182 12.01 15.32 -14.64
N CYS A 183 11.60 15.73 -15.84
CA CYS A 183 10.30 15.39 -16.42
C CYS A 183 10.39 14.91 -17.87
N GLU A 184 11.55 14.37 -18.24
CA GLU A 184 11.82 13.77 -19.54
C GLU A 184 11.54 12.26 -19.47
N GLY A 185 10.99 11.71 -20.55
CA GLY A 185 10.64 10.29 -20.68
C GLY A 185 9.27 10.10 -21.32
N ASP A 186 8.91 8.85 -21.58
CA ASP A 186 7.59 8.49 -22.08
C ASP A 186 6.53 8.74 -20.99
N PRO A 187 5.37 9.32 -21.33
CA PRO A 187 4.26 9.46 -20.39
C PRO A 187 3.84 8.12 -19.78
N VAL A 188 3.41 8.15 -18.52
CA VAL A 188 2.90 6.96 -17.84
C VAL A 188 1.51 6.66 -18.38
N LYS A 189 1.26 5.42 -18.80
CA LYS A 189 -0.05 5.05 -19.30
C LYS A 189 -1.09 5.00 -18.18
N ARG A 190 -2.25 5.62 -18.38
CA ARG A 190 -3.33 5.56 -17.38
C ARG A 190 -3.76 4.13 -17.09
N GLU A 191 -3.89 3.28 -18.11
CA GLU A 191 -4.28 1.88 -17.97
C GLU A 191 -3.31 1.11 -17.06
N GLU A 192 -2.01 1.30 -17.23
CA GLU A 192 -0.99 0.64 -16.39
C GLU A 192 -1.06 1.13 -14.94
N GLU A 193 -1.31 2.42 -14.69
CA GLU A 193 -1.52 2.93 -13.34
C GLU A 193 -2.83 2.41 -12.74
N GLU A 194 -3.90 2.27 -13.53
CA GLU A 194 -5.19 1.70 -13.12
C GLU A 194 -5.12 0.20 -12.83
N GLU A 195 -4.33 -0.55 -13.60
CA GLU A 195 -4.02 -1.95 -13.30
C GLU A 195 -3.22 -2.05 -12.00
N ASN A 196 -2.19 -1.22 -11.80
CA ASN A 196 -1.46 -1.16 -10.53
C ASN A 196 -2.35 -0.70 -9.34
N LEU A 197 -3.33 0.16 -9.59
CA LEU A 197 -4.37 0.57 -8.63
C LEU A 197 -5.25 -0.62 -8.20
N ASN A 198 -5.52 -1.53 -9.14
CA ASN A 198 -6.41 -2.68 -8.99
C ASN A 198 -5.70 -4.00 -8.68
N GLN A 199 -4.39 -4.09 -8.85
CA GLN A 199 -3.63 -5.34 -8.74
C GLN A 199 -3.62 -5.88 -7.30
N VAL A 200 -4.27 -7.04 -7.14
CA VAL A 200 -3.70 -8.20 -6.46
C VAL A 200 -2.80 -8.86 -7.51
N GLY A 201 -1.48 -8.84 -7.28
CA GLY A 201 -0.50 -9.23 -8.30
C GLY A 201 -0.55 -10.72 -8.62
N TYR A 202 -0.70 -11.03 -9.90
CA TYR A 202 -0.38 -12.32 -10.50
C TYR A 202 0.63 -12.04 -11.61
N ASP A 203 1.89 -12.40 -11.39
CA ASP A 203 2.88 -12.46 -12.45
C ASP A 203 3.75 -13.71 -12.31
N ASP A 204 4.19 -14.21 -13.47
CA ASP A 204 5.12 -15.31 -13.73
C ASP A 204 4.53 -16.73 -13.93
N ILE A 205 3.85 -16.90 -15.08
CA ILE A 205 3.61 -18.20 -15.71
C ILE A 205 4.86 -18.60 -16.51
N GLY A 206 5.65 -19.54 -15.96
CA GLY A 206 6.77 -20.16 -16.67
C GLY A 206 7.65 -21.02 -15.77
N GLY A 207 7.30 -22.29 -15.63
CA GLY A 207 8.06 -23.28 -14.84
C GLY A 207 7.61 -23.38 -13.39
N CYS A 208 6.42 -23.95 -13.16
CA CYS A 208 5.76 -24.07 -11.83
C CYS A 208 6.71 -24.53 -10.70
N GLN A 209 7.61 -25.48 -10.96
CA GLN A 209 8.58 -25.95 -9.95
C GLN A 209 9.67 -24.93 -9.62
N SER A 210 10.19 -24.21 -10.63
CA SER A 210 11.19 -23.15 -10.45
C SER A 210 10.55 -21.96 -9.74
N ASN A 211 9.33 -21.59 -10.13
CA ASN A 211 8.61 -20.45 -9.57
C ASN A 211 8.22 -20.70 -8.12
N LEU A 212 7.80 -21.93 -7.77
CA LEU A 212 7.48 -22.28 -6.39
C LEU A 212 8.71 -22.17 -5.48
N ARG A 213 9.89 -22.64 -5.94
CA ARG A 213 11.13 -22.49 -5.18
C ARG A 213 11.52 -21.02 -5.02
N LYS A 214 11.52 -20.26 -6.12
CA LYS A 214 11.85 -18.82 -6.10
C LYS A 214 10.94 -18.03 -5.15
N ALA A 215 9.63 -18.31 -5.16
CA ALA A 215 8.67 -17.64 -4.29
C ALA A 215 9.00 -17.88 -2.80
N PHE A 216 9.36 -19.10 -2.40
CA PHE A 216 9.77 -19.40 -1.03
C PHE A 216 11.12 -18.77 -0.69
N GLU A 217 12.11 -18.81 -1.59
CA GLU A 217 13.42 -18.19 -1.39
C GLU A 217 13.31 -16.65 -1.25
N GLU A 218 12.46 -16.02 -2.05
CA GLU A 218 12.19 -14.58 -2.00
C GLU A 218 11.46 -14.21 -0.71
N ALA A 219 10.48 -15.02 -0.27
CA ALA A 219 9.80 -14.82 1.00
C ALA A 219 10.75 -14.95 2.19
N GLU A 220 11.66 -15.94 2.19
CA GLU A 220 12.68 -16.08 3.24
C GLU A 220 13.65 -14.88 3.26
N LYS A 221 14.07 -14.40 2.08
CA LYS A 221 14.97 -13.25 1.95
C LYS A 221 14.34 -11.94 2.41
N ASN A 222 13.03 -11.76 2.18
CA ASN A 222 12.27 -10.56 2.51
C ASN A 222 11.44 -10.68 3.79
N ALA A 223 11.78 -11.63 4.68
CA ALA A 223 11.08 -11.82 5.93
C ALA A 223 11.00 -10.51 6.76
N PRO A 224 9.85 -10.18 7.38
CA PRO A 224 8.63 -10.98 7.50
C PRO A 224 7.76 -10.98 6.24
N ALA A 225 7.38 -12.17 5.77
CA ALA A 225 6.69 -12.36 4.49
C ALA A 225 5.48 -13.32 4.59
N ILE A 226 4.56 -13.20 3.64
CA ILE A 226 3.44 -14.12 3.45
C ILE A 226 3.54 -14.72 2.05
N VAL A 227 3.51 -16.05 1.96
CA VAL A 227 3.33 -16.77 0.69
C VAL A 227 1.87 -17.17 0.60
N PHE A 228 1.15 -16.67 -0.40
CA PHE A 228 -0.25 -17.01 -0.62
C PHE A 228 -0.39 -17.91 -1.85
N ILE A 229 -0.96 -19.10 -1.68
CA ILE A 229 -1.21 -20.06 -2.75
C ILE A 229 -2.72 -20.14 -2.98
N ASP A 230 -3.21 -19.43 -3.98
CA ASP A 230 -4.60 -19.61 -4.41
C ASP A 230 -4.75 -20.91 -5.20
N GLU A 231 -5.97 -21.45 -5.23
CA GLU A 231 -6.31 -22.70 -5.91
C GLU A 231 -5.32 -23.85 -5.61
N LEU A 232 -5.05 -24.08 -4.33
CA LEU A 232 -4.07 -25.09 -3.90
C LEU A 232 -4.39 -26.50 -4.46
N ASP A 233 -5.66 -26.82 -4.68
CA ASP A 233 -6.07 -28.09 -5.28
C ASP A 233 -5.61 -28.29 -6.73
N ALA A 234 -5.25 -27.23 -7.45
CA ALA A 234 -4.69 -27.30 -8.80
C ALA A 234 -3.24 -27.84 -8.80
N ILE A 235 -2.42 -27.45 -7.80
CA ILE A 235 -1.00 -27.85 -7.73
C ILE A 235 -0.74 -28.99 -6.74
N ALA A 236 -1.71 -29.29 -5.87
CA ALA A 236 -1.58 -30.30 -4.83
C ALA A 236 -2.77 -31.25 -4.68
N PRO A 237 -3.25 -31.87 -5.77
CA PRO A 237 -4.30 -32.88 -5.70
C PRO A 237 -3.83 -34.16 -4.98
N LYS A 238 -4.79 -34.97 -4.52
CA LYS A 238 -4.52 -36.34 -4.04
C LYS A 238 -3.74 -37.14 -5.07
N ARG A 239 -2.61 -37.73 -4.66
CA ARG A 239 -1.70 -38.51 -5.52
C ARG A 239 -2.38 -39.65 -6.29
N GLU A 240 -3.45 -40.22 -5.73
CA GLU A 240 -4.26 -41.27 -6.36
C GLU A 240 -5.04 -40.79 -7.58
N LYS A 241 -5.43 -39.50 -7.61
CA LYS A 241 -6.13 -38.86 -8.74
C LYS A 241 -5.18 -38.32 -9.81
N THR A 242 -3.87 -38.35 -9.55
CA THR A 242 -2.84 -37.79 -10.42
C THR A 242 -2.22 -38.88 -11.30
N HIS A 243 -2.47 -38.80 -12.61
CA HIS A 243 -1.88 -39.71 -13.60
C HIS A 243 -0.51 -39.24 -14.14
N GLY A 244 -0.18 -37.96 -14.01
CA GLY A 244 1.08 -37.39 -14.50
C GLY A 244 2.23 -37.40 -13.48
N GLU A 245 3.43 -37.83 -13.89
CA GLU A 245 4.63 -37.75 -13.04
C GLU A 245 4.98 -36.31 -12.64
N VAL A 246 4.74 -35.34 -13.53
CA VAL A 246 5.09 -33.93 -13.31
C VAL A 246 4.29 -33.34 -12.16
N GLU A 247 2.99 -33.60 -12.10
CA GLU A 247 2.10 -33.14 -11.02
C GLU A 247 2.54 -33.72 -9.66
N ARG A 248 2.87 -35.01 -9.61
CA ARG A 248 3.39 -35.65 -8.36
C ARG A 248 4.68 -35.01 -7.88
N ARG A 249 5.55 -34.57 -8.80
CA ARG A 249 6.79 -33.87 -8.47
C ARG A 249 6.52 -32.47 -7.92
N ILE A 250 5.49 -31.76 -8.41
CA ILE A 250 5.08 -30.45 -7.87
C ILE A 250 4.60 -30.59 -6.41
N VAL A 251 3.74 -31.58 -6.11
CA VAL A 251 3.28 -31.82 -4.73
C VAL A 251 4.46 -32.13 -3.80
N SER A 252 5.39 -32.97 -4.26
CA SER A 252 6.60 -33.34 -3.50
C SER A 252 7.52 -32.14 -3.25
N GLN A 253 7.65 -31.24 -4.24
CA GLN A 253 8.42 -30.00 -4.11
C GLN A 253 7.76 -29.06 -3.09
N LEU A 254 6.44 -28.88 -3.14
CA LEU A 254 5.72 -28.05 -2.17
C LEU A 254 5.89 -28.58 -0.74
N LEU A 255 5.76 -29.89 -0.54
CA LEU A 255 6.00 -30.52 0.76
C LEU A 255 7.42 -30.26 1.27
N THR A 256 8.42 -30.39 0.40
CA THR A 256 9.83 -30.12 0.74
C THR A 256 10.06 -28.67 1.13
N LEU A 257 9.43 -27.73 0.42
CA LEU A 257 9.52 -26.30 0.73
C LEU A 257 8.86 -25.97 2.07
N MET A 258 7.67 -26.51 2.33
CA MET A 258 6.97 -26.35 3.62
C MET A 258 7.80 -26.93 4.79
N ASP A 259 8.38 -28.12 4.61
CA ASP A 259 9.23 -28.76 5.63
C ASP A 259 10.58 -28.02 5.81
N GLY A 260 11.05 -27.32 4.77
CA GLY A 260 12.30 -26.56 4.77
C GLY A 260 12.24 -25.21 5.49
N LEU A 261 11.03 -24.68 5.72
CA LEU A 261 10.83 -23.42 6.43
C LEU A 261 11.32 -23.54 7.89
N LYS A 262 12.42 -22.85 8.19
CA LYS A 262 12.95 -22.80 9.57
C LYS A 262 11.93 -22.11 10.47
N GLN A 263 11.80 -22.54 11.73
CA GLN A 263 10.90 -21.91 12.73
C GLN A 263 11.16 -20.40 12.95
N ARG A 264 12.33 -19.89 12.56
CA ARG A 264 12.73 -18.47 12.67
C ARG A 264 12.64 -17.68 11.36
N SER A 265 12.09 -18.27 10.30
CA SER A 265 12.00 -17.61 8.98
C SER A 265 11.01 -16.44 8.96
N HIS A 266 10.09 -16.32 9.92
CA HIS A 266 9.01 -15.32 9.91
C HIS A 266 8.21 -15.29 8.58
N VAL A 267 8.13 -16.45 7.92
CA VAL A 267 7.31 -16.65 6.71
C VAL A 267 6.03 -17.40 7.11
N ILE A 268 4.89 -16.86 6.72
CA ILE A 268 3.58 -17.53 6.87
C ILE A 268 3.11 -17.98 5.50
N VAL A 269 2.72 -19.25 5.38
CA VAL A 269 2.12 -19.77 4.15
C VAL A 269 0.60 -19.85 4.33
N MET A 270 -0.12 -19.13 3.49
CA MET A 270 -1.57 -19.17 3.39
C MET A 270 -1.96 -19.85 2.07
N ALA A 271 -3.09 -20.57 2.08
CA ALA A 271 -3.61 -21.18 0.87
C ALA A 271 -5.13 -21.13 0.83
N ALA A 272 -5.69 -21.09 -0.37
CA ALA A 272 -7.13 -21.13 -0.61
C ALA A 272 -7.51 -22.29 -1.53
N THR A 273 -8.70 -22.86 -1.30
CA THR A 273 -9.28 -23.91 -2.15
C THR A 273 -10.79 -23.95 -1.94
N ASN A 274 -11.51 -24.28 -3.00
CA ASN A 274 -12.94 -24.63 -2.93
C ASN A 274 -13.16 -26.14 -2.76
N ARG A 275 -12.09 -26.95 -2.78
CA ARG A 275 -12.11 -28.41 -2.74
C ARG A 275 -11.11 -28.96 -1.70
N PRO A 276 -11.27 -28.66 -0.40
CA PRO A 276 -10.34 -29.11 0.65
C PRO A 276 -10.17 -30.63 0.72
N ASN A 277 -11.20 -31.39 0.32
CA ASN A 277 -11.17 -32.86 0.28
C ASN A 277 -10.40 -33.45 -0.91
N SER A 278 -10.00 -32.62 -1.87
CA SER A 278 -9.23 -33.02 -3.05
C SER A 278 -7.73 -32.83 -2.88
N ILE A 279 -7.28 -32.16 -1.81
CA ILE A 279 -5.87 -31.88 -1.53
C ILE A 279 -5.15 -33.12 -0.96
N ASP A 280 -3.85 -33.26 -1.26
CA ASP A 280 -2.99 -34.27 -0.64
C ASP A 280 -2.99 -34.12 0.89
N ALA A 281 -3.42 -35.17 1.60
CA ALA A 281 -3.51 -35.19 3.05
C ALA A 281 -2.17 -34.95 3.76
N ALA A 282 -1.03 -35.19 3.10
CA ALA A 282 0.28 -34.88 3.64
C ALA A 282 0.46 -33.37 3.90
N LEU A 283 -0.15 -32.50 3.09
CA LEU A 283 -0.04 -31.04 3.25
C LEU A 283 -0.82 -30.51 4.47
N ARG A 284 -1.78 -31.27 4.98
CA ARG A 284 -2.61 -30.90 6.15
C ARG A 284 -2.07 -31.47 7.47
N ARG A 285 -0.85 -32.01 7.46
CA ARG A 285 -0.17 -32.52 8.68
C ARG A 285 0.42 -31.37 9.49
N PHE A 286 0.69 -31.64 10.77
CA PHE A 286 1.33 -30.70 11.70
C PHE A 286 2.58 -30.06 11.10
N GLY A 287 2.73 -28.74 11.27
CA GLY A 287 3.85 -27.98 10.73
C GLY A 287 3.74 -27.62 9.23
N ARG A 288 2.61 -27.91 8.59
CA ARG A 288 2.28 -27.50 7.22
C ARG A 288 1.01 -26.65 7.23
N PHE A 289 -0.04 -27.00 6.48
CA PHE A 289 -1.37 -26.38 6.62
C PHE A 289 -2.14 -27.03 7.76
N ASP A 290 -1.72 -26.75 9.00
CA ASP A 290 -2.32 -27.33 10.21
C ASP A 290 -3.39 -26.43 10.87
N ARG A 291 -3.78 -25.36 10.19
CA ARG A 291 -4.89 -24.46 10.54
C ARG A 291 -5.75 -24.24 9.30
N GLU A 292 -7.06 -24.24 9.51
CA GLU A 292 -8.06 -24.06 8.46
C GLU A 292 -9.00 -22.94 8.87
N VAL A 293 -9.33 -22.07 7.91
CA VAL A 293 -10.31 -20.98 8.06
C VAL A 293 -11.41 -21.24 7.04
N ASP A 294 -12.63 -21.47 7.51
CA ASP A 294 -13.78 -21.68 6.65
C ASP A 294 -14.36 -20.34 6.18
N ILE A 295 -14.49 -20.18 4.86
CA ILE A 295 -15.09 -19.01 4.22
C ILE A 295 -16.43 -19.46 3.64
N GLY A 296 -17.44 -19.49 4.52
CA GLY A 296 -18.79 -19.93 4.19
C GLY A 296 -19.62 -18.90 3.42
N ILE A 297 -20.86 -19.28 3.15
CA ILE A 297 -21.86 -18.38 2.54
C ILE A 297 -22.15 -17.25 3.55
N PRO A 298 -22.14 -15.97 3.12
CA PRO A 298 -22.50 -14.86 3.99
C PRO A 298 -23.97 -14.96 4.43
N ASP A 299 -24.26 -14.41 5.60
CA ASP A 299 -25.60 -14.31 6.19
C ASP A 299 -26.51 -13.27 5.52
#